data_AF-A0A7C4LMT1-F1
#
_entry.id   AF-A0A7C4LMT1-F1
#
_cell.length_a   1.000
_cell.length_b   1.000
_cell.length_c   1.000
_cell.angle_alpha   90.00
_cell.angle_beta   90.00
_cell.angle_gamma   90.00
#
_symmetry.space_group_name_H-M   'P 1'
#
loop_
_entity.id
_entity.type
_entity.pdbx_description
1 polymer ?
#
loop_
_entity_poly.entity_id
_entity_poly.type
_entity_poly.pdbx_seq_one_letter_code
_entity_poly.pdbx_strand_id
1 'polypeptide(L)'
;MQPWPIGEAVAAVAALVTVLLAAAVGGGLYRQWQRYEACRAVKLFRLRREQLEARFFDLASAQGKPRGLKWLDCDWQRDVLFARDKKSGLLTAFVAVNIRFEAVEGGGMEEVAAVGTVREAVALFHYRRGVWGTGGRALFNMNPSEALRRLAGQFEPVGSDLLYTPV
;
A
#
# COMPACT_ATOMS: atom_id res chain seq x y z
N MET A 1 54.73 11.51 -33.28
CA MET A 1 54.30 11.87 -31.91
C MET A 1 52.78 11.82 -31.87
N GLN A 2 52.18 10.80 -31.27
CA GLN A 2 50.74 10.82 -31.03
C GLN A 2 50.45 11.81 -29.89
N PRO A 3 49.45 12.68 -30.02
CA PRO A 3 49.06 13.58 -28.94
C PRO A 3 48.56 12.75 -27.76
N TRP A 4 49.04 13.09 -26.57
CA TRP A 4 48.69 12.43 -25.31
C TRP A 4 47.18 12.57 -25.02
N PRO A 5 46.47 11.53 -24.52
CA PRO A 5 45.00 11.49 -24.41
C PRO A 5 44.40 12.35 -23.28
N ILE A 6 45.04 13.45 -22.87
CA ILE A 6 44.53 14.33 -21.80
C ILE A 6 43.15 14.91 -22.14
N GLY A 7 42.92 15.29 -23.41
CA GLY A 7 41.64 15.87 -23.84
C GLY A 7 40.46 14.91 -23.70
N GLU A 8 40.65 13.64 -24.04
CA GLU A 8 39.64 12.60 -23.93
C GLU A 8 39.35 12.24 -22.46
N ALA A 9 40.40 12.19 -21.63
CA ALA A 9 40.25 11.93 -20.19
C ALA A 9 39.47 13.06 -19.50
N VAL A 10 39.74 14.33 -19.82
CA VAL A 10 39.02 15.47 -19.26
C VAL A 10 37.55 15.48 -19.70
N ALA A 11 37.28 15.17 -20.97
CA ALA A 11 35.92 15.07 -21.48
C ALA A 11 35.13 13.93 -20.82
N ALA A 12 35.76 12.76 -20.61
CA ALA A 12 35.14 11.62 -19.94
C ALA A 12 34.79 11.93 -18.47
N VAL A 13 35.69 12.60 -17.75
CA VAL A 13 35.44 13.02 -16.35
C VAL A 13 34.31 14.04 -16.29
N ALA A 14 34.29 15.04 -17.20
CA ALA A 14 33.23 16.05 -17.25
C ALA A 14 31.86 15.42 -17.54
N ALA A 15 31.80 14.45 -18.47
CA ALA A 15 30.57 13.71 -18.76
C ALA A 15 30.08 12.90 -17.54
N LEU A 16 30.99 12.20 -16.85
CA LEU A 16 30.64 11.43 -15.65
C LEU A 16 30.11 12.34 -14.53
N VAL A 17 30.77 13.47 -14.28
CA VAL A 17 30.32 14.45 -13.28
C VAL A 17 28.94 14.99 -13.62
N THR A 18 28.69 15.28 -14.91
CA THR A 18 27.38 15.79 -15.37
C THR A 18 26.27 14.75 -15.14
N VAL A 19 26.52 13.48 -15.46
CA VAL A 19 25.57 12.38 -15.22
C VAL A 19 25.30 12.19 -13.73
N LEU A 20 26.33 12.23 -12.88
CA LEU A 20 26.18 12.10 -11.44
C LEU A 20 25.39 13.27 -10.84
N LEU A 21 25.64 14.50 -11.29
CA LEU A 21 24.89 15.69 -10.86
C LEU A 21 23.43 15.62 -11.31
N ALA A 22 23.17 15.22 -12.56
CA ALA A 22 21.81 15.04 -13.07
C ALA A 22 21.06 13.95 -12.29
N ALA A 23 21.71 12.84 -11.96
CA ALA A 23 21.12 11.77 -11.15
C ALA A 23 20.84 12.23 -9.71
N ALA A 24 21.74 13.00 -9.10
CA ALA A 24 21.56 13.54 -7.75
C ALA A 24 20.40 14.55 -7.68
N VAL A 25 20.36 15.51 -8.61
CA VAL A 25 19.29 16.52 -8.70
C VAL A 25 17.96 15.88 -9.06
N GLY A 26 17.95 15.02 -10.08
CA GLY A 26 16.75 14.27 -10.50
C GLY A 26 16.21 13.38 -9.38
N GLY A 27 17.08 12.69 -8.65
CA GLY A 27 16.71 11.87 -7.50
C GLY A 27 16.11 12.69 -6.35
N GLY A 28 16.66 13.87 -6.07
CA GLY A 28 16.13 14.79 -5.06
C GLY A 28 14.73 15.31 -5.41
N LEU A 29 14.55 15.81 -6.63
CA LEU A 29 13.27 16.30 -7.13
C LEU A 29 12.21 15.19 -7.15
N TYR A 30 12.59 13.99 -7.59
CA TYR A 30 11.71 12.82 -7.60
C TYR A 30 11.22 12.47 -6.19
N ARG A 31 12.12 12.44 -5.20
CA ARG A 31 11.75 12.20 -3.79
C ARG A 31 10.82 13.27 -3.24
N GLN A 32 11.06 14.54 -3.56
CA GLN A 32 10.20 15.64 -3.12
C GLN A 32 8.79 15.55 -3.73
N TRP A 33 8.71 15.25 -5.03
CA TRP A 33 7.43 15.05 -5.71
C TRP A 33 6.67 13.86 -5.13
N GLN A 34 7.35 12.73 -4.85
CA GLN A 34 6.74 11.57 -4.20
C GLN A 34 6.19 11.89 -2.80
N ARG A 35 6.86 12.73 -2.01
CA ARG A 35 6.36 13.19 -0.70
C ARG A 35 5.11 14.04 -0.85
N TYR A 36 5.10 14.96 -1.81
CA TYR A 36 3.94 15.78 -2.11
C TYR A 36 2.73 14.92 -2.55
N GLU A 37 2.96 13.99 -3.47
CA GLU A 37 1.93 13.06 -3.94
C GLU A 37 1.41 12.21 -2.78
N ALA A 38 2.29 11.70 -1.91
CA ALA A 38 1.90 10.93 -0.74
C ALA A 38 1.04 11.73 0.24
N CYS A 39 1.42 12.98 0.55
CA CYS A 39 0.63 13.87 1.41
C CYS A 39 -0.78 14.09 0.84
N ARG A 40 -0.86 14.42 -0.46
CA ARG A 40 -2.14 14.61 -1.14
C ARG A 40 -2.98 13.33 -1.13
N ALA A 41 -2.36 12.18 -1.38
CA ALA A 41 -3.03 10.90 -1.39
C ALA A 41 -3.58 10.52 -0.01
N VAL A 42 -2.81 10.73 1.07
CA VAL A 42 -3.27 10.51 2.45
C VAL A 42 -4.49 11.39 2.77
N LYS A 43 -4.45 12.68 2.43
CA LYS A 43 -5.60 13.58 2.60
C LYS A 43 -6.83 13.08 1.82
N LEU A 44 -6.64 12.68 0.56
CA LEU A 44 -7.73 12.16 -0.26
C LEU A 44 -8.29 10.83 0.28
N PHE A 45 -7.43 9.98 0.83
CA PHE A 45 -7.86 8.72 1.44
C PHE A 45 -8.82 8.99 2.59
N ARG A 46 -8.45 9.90 3.50
CA ARG A 46 -9.29 10.29 4.65
C ARG A 46 -10.65 10.81 4.21
N LEU A 47 -10.67 11.65 3.17
CA LEU A 47 -11.91 12.23 2.65
C LEU A 47 -12.84 11.16 2.03
N ARG A 48 -12.29 10.11 1.43
CA ARG A 48 -13.05 9.08 0.70
C ARG A 48 -13.14 7.75 1.44
N ARG A 49 -12.76 7.73 2.73
CA ARG A 49 -12.56 6.51 3.49
C ARG A 49 -13.80 5.62 3.49
N GLU A 50 -14.94 6.15 3.90
CA GLU A 50 -16.20 5.40 4.00
C GLU A 50 -16.63 4.81 2.63
N GLN A 51 -16.48 5.59 1.56
CA GLN A 51 -16.80 5.11 0.20
C GLN A 51 -15.88 3.97 -0.23
N LEU A 52 -14.60 4.04 0.12
CA LEU A 52 -13.62 2.99 -0.17
C LEU A 52 -13.93 1.72 0.63
N GLU A 53 -14.26 1.87 1.91
CA GLU A 53 -14.64 0.79 2.82
C GLU A 53 -15.90 0.04 2.33
N ALA A 54 -16.94 0.78 1.92
CA ALA A 54 -18.13 0.18 1.31
C ALA A 54 -17.78 -0.60 0.03
N ARG A 55 -17.02 0.03 -0.89
CA ARG A 55 -16.60 -0.61 -2.14
C ARG A 55 -15.72 -1.85 -1.88
N PHE A 56 -14.91 -1.83 -0.84
CA PHE A 56 -14.12 -2.98 -0.43
C PHE A 56 -15.02 -4.14 -0.04
N PHE A 57 -16.02 -3.90 0.81
CA PHE A 57 -16.94 -4.92 1.29
C PHE A 57 -17.69 -5.59 0.13
N ASP A 58 -18.20 -4.80 -0.82
CA ASP A 58 -18.89 -5.31 -2.01
C ASP A 58 -17.97 -6.25 -2.82
N LEU A 59 -16.73 -5.84 -3.07
CA LEU A 59 -15.78 -6.62 -3.87
C LEU A 59 -15.23 -7.84 -3.12
N ALA A 60 -15.05 -7.74 -1.80
CA ALA A 60 -14.50 -8.81 -0.99
C ALA A 60 -15.54 -9.91 -0.72
N SER A 61 -16.77 -9.52 -0.41
CA SER A 61 -17.90 -10.45 -0.23
C SER A 61 -18.22 -11.21 -1.51
N ALA A 62 -18.18 -10.54 -2.68
CA ALA A 62 -18.38 -11.17 -3.98
C ALA A 62 -17.29 -12.21 -4.35
N GLN A 63 -16.08 -12.11 -3.78
CA GLN A 63 -14.99 -13.05 -4.06
C GLN A 63 -15.10 -14.38 -3.30
N GLY A 64 -15.95 -14.48 -2.28
CA GLY A 64 -16.18 -15.72 -1.53
C GLY A 64 -14.92 -16.30 -0.87
N LYS A 65 -13.94 -15.45 -0.54
CA LYS A 65 -12.70 -15.84 0.17
C LYS A 65 -12.79 -15.36 1.61
N PRO A 66 -12.54 -16.21 2.63
CA PRO A 66 -12.14 -17.62 2.55
C PRO A 66 -13.26 -18.55 2.06
N ARG A 67 -12.90 -19.66 1.40
CA ARG A 67 -13.88 -20.64 0.87
C ARG A 67 -14.76 -21.19 1.99
N GLY A 68 -16.05 -21.40 1.71
CA GLY A 68 -17.00 -21.95 2.68
C GLY A 68 -17.53 -20.94 3.72
N LEU A 69 -17.10 -19.68 3.65
CA LEU A 69 -17.53 -18.62 4.55
C LEU A 69 -18.20 -17.46 3.78
N LYS A 70 -19.33 -17.00 4.29
CA LYS A 70 -20.02 -15.80 3.84
C LYS A 70 -19.59 -14.61 4.69
N TRP A 71 -19.28 -13.50 4.03
CA TRP A 71 -19.00 -12.22 4.70
C TRP A 71 -20.31 -11.65 5.22
N LEU A 72 -20.38 -11.37 6.52
CA LEU A 72 -21.56 -10.75 7.13
C LEU A 72 -21.38 -9.24 7.27
N ASP A 73 -20.27 -8.83 7.88
CA ASP A 73 -20.04 -7.44 8.26
C ASP A 73 -18.54 -7.14 8.44
N CYS A 74 -18.19 -5.85 8.35
CA CYS A 74 -16.86 -5.31 8.59
C CYS A 74 -16.91 -4.20 9.66
N ASP A 75 -16.22 -4.41 10.77
CA ASP A 75 -15.97 -3.41 11.79
C ASP A 75 -14.61 -2.73 11.54
N TRP A 76 -14.67 -1.55 10.93
CA TRP A 76 -13.52 -0.76 10.48
C TRP A 76 -12.83 -0.04 11.63
N GLN A 77 -11.54 -0.34 11.82
CA GLN A 77 -10.74 0.25 12.90
C GLN A 77 -10.08 1.54 12.45
N ARG A 78 -9.71 2.40 13.41
CA ARG A 78 -9.08 3.69 13.08
C ARG A 78 -7.69 3.56 12.49
N ASP A 79 -6.98 2.48 12.81
CA ASP A 79 -5.60 2.27 12.43
C ASP A 79 -5.42 2.10 10.92
N VAL A 80 -4.62 3.01 10.34
CA VAL A 80 -4.25 3.00 8.93
C VAL A 80 -2.77 3.27 8.81
N LEU A 81 -2.05 2.38 8.13
CA LEU A 81 -0.66 2.61 7.74
C LEU A 81 -0.57 2.76 6.23
N PHE A 82 0.37 3.59 5.77
CA PHE A 82 0.63 3.77 4.35
C PHE A 82 2.02 3.25 4.02
N ALA A 83 2.14 2.55 2.92
CA ALA A 83 3.40 2.06 2.41
C ALA A 83 3.42 2.08 0.89
N ARG A 84 4.61 2.20 0.30
CA ARG A 84 4.82 2.12 -1.13
C ARG A 84 5.23 0.71 -1.51
N ASP A 85 4.56 0.14 -2.50
CA ASP A 85 5.02 -1.11 -3.11
C ASP A 85 6.32 -0.84 -3.87
N LYS A 86 7.38 -1.58 -3.54
CA LYS A 86 8.71 -1.41 -4.13
C LYS A 86 8.75 -1.78 -5.61
N LYS A 87 7.88 -2.70 -6.05
CA LYS A 87 7.83 -3.17 -7.44
C LYS A 87 7.00 -2.23 -8.32
N SER A 88 5.79 -1.90 -7.87
CA SER A 88 4.87 -1.08 -8.68
C SER A 88 5.00 0.42 -8.43
N GLY A 89 5.65 0.82 -7.34
CA GLY A 89 5.72 2.21 -6.88
C GLY A 89 4.40 2.75 -6.32
N LEU A 90 3.33 1.94 -6.28
CA LEU A 90 2.00 2.40 -5.85
C LEU A 90 1.97 2.63 -4.34
N LEU A 91 1.40 3.77 -3.96
CA LEU A 91 1.07 4.02 -2.56
C LEU A 91 -0.14 3.15 -2.17
N THR A 92 0.00 2.44 -1.07
CA THR A 92 -0.98 1.46 -0.58
C THR A 92 -1.34 1.79 0.86
N ALA A 93 -2.64 1.81 1.17
CA ALA A 93 -3.14 1.94 2.53
C ALA A 93 -3.47 0.54 3.08
N PHE A 94 -3.03 0.31 4.32
CA PHE A 94 -3.23 -0.89 5.12
C PHE A 94 -4.19 -0.50 6.25
N VAL A 95 -5.47 -0.83 6.10
CA VAL A 95 -6.53 -0.44 7.03
C VAL A 95 -6.89 -1.63 7.90
N ALA A 96 -6.85 -1.45 9.21
CA ALA A 96 -7.29 -2.48 10.15
C ALA A 96 -8.83 -2.65 10.05
N VAL A 97 -9.27 -3.90 9.99
CA VAL A 97 -10.69 -4.26 9.92
C VAL A 97 -10.93 -5.58 10.61
N ASN A 98 -12.02 -5.66 11.36
CA ASN A 98 -12.53 -6.88 11.96
C ASN A 98 -13.66 -7.41 11.08
N ILE A 99 -13.52 -8.62 10.56
CA ILE A 99 -14.48 -9.19 9.60
C ILE A 99 -15.25 -10.31 10.27
N ARG A 100 -16.58 -10.26 10.19
CA ARG A 100 -17.47 -11.30 10.69
C ARG A 100 -17.87 -12.25 9.55
N PHE A 101 -17.77 -13.55 9.83
CA PHE A 101 -18.11 -14.61 8.89
C PHE A 101 -19.25 -15.49 9.40
N GLU A 102 -19.98 -16.08 8.46
CA GLU A 102 -20.92 -17.17 8.67
C GLU A 102 -20.52 -18.37 7.82
N ALA A 103 -20.67 -19.59 8.36
CA ALA A 103 -20.46 -20.80 7.57
C ALA A 103 -21.60 -20.97 6.56
N VAL A 104 -21.25 -21.34 5.32
CA VAL A 104 -22.26 -21.69 4.30
C VAL A 104 -22.67 -23.16 4.48
N GLU A 105 -23.98 -23.40 4.58
CA GLU A 105 -24.58 -24.74 4.66
C GLU A 105 -24.16 -25.60 3.44
N GLY A 106 -23.75 -26.84 3.69
CA GLY A 106 -23.17 -27.77 2.72
C GLY A 106 -21.69 -27.54 2.39
N GLY A 107 -21.01 -26.59 3.03
CA GLY A 107 -19.63 -26.18 2.74
C GLY A 107 -18.51 -27.03 3.39
N GLY A 108 -18.86 -28.09 4.13
CA GLY A 108 -17.89 -28.97 4.80
C GLY A 108 -17.17 -28.34 6.02
N MET A 109 -17.68 -27.22 6.55
CA MET A 109 -17.16 -26.53 7.74
C MET A 109 -18.22 -26.43 8.87
N GLU A 110 -19.33 -27.15 8.75
CA GLU A 110 -20.49 -27.09 9.67
C GLU A 110 -20.13 -27.49 11.11
N GLU A 111 -19.11 -28.35 11.29
CA GLU A 111 -18.63 -28.78 12.61
C GLU A 111 -17.44 -27.96 13.16
N VAL A 112 -16.95 -26.97 12.40
CA VAL A 112 -15.86 -26.11 12.90
C VAL A 112 -16.46 -25.02 13.76
N ALA A 113 -16.09 -24.97 15.05
CA ALA A 113 -16.51 -24.00 16.07
C ALA A 113 -16.18 -22.52 15.75
N ALA A 114 -15.87 -22.19 14.50
CA ALA A 114 -15.64 -20.84 14.00
C ALA A 114 -16.93 -20.10 13.60
N VAL A 115 -18.11 -20.70 13.83
CA VAL A 115 -19.40 -20.04 13.65
C VAL A 115 -19.45 -18.79 14.54
N GLY A 116 -19.49 -17.60 13.91
CA GLY A 116 -19.45 -16.30 14.61
C GLY A 116 -18.05 -15.68 14.81
N THR A 117 -17.00 -16.24 14.20
CA THR A 117 -15.62 -15.75 14.40
C THR A 117 -15.42 -14.39 13.74
N VAL A 118 -15.25 -13.36 14.58
CA VAL A 118 -14.65 -12.10 14.18
C VAL A 118 -13.16 -12.35 13.93
N ARG A 119 -12.67 -12.05 12.73
CA ARG A 119 -11.24 -12.13 12.40
C ARG A 119 -10.65 -10.76 12.22
N GLU A 120 -9.55 -10.52 12.92
CA GLU A 120 -8.68 -9.38 12.65
C GLU A 120 -8.08 -9.53 11.24
N ALA A 121 -8.12 -8.46 10.46
CA ALA A 121 -7.59 -8.42 9.12
C ALA A 121 -7.10 -7.02 8.73
N VAL A 122 -6.43 -6.97 7.59
CA VAL A 122 -5.98 -5.74 6.94
C VAL A 122 -6.55 -5.66 5.53
N ALA A 123 -7.38 -4.65 5.28
CA ALA A 123 -7.85 -4.32 3.95
C ALA A 123 -6.82 -3.49 3.19
N LEU A 124 -6.59 -3.83 1.91
CA LEU A 124 -5.65 -3.12 1.05
C LEU A 124 -6.35 -2.19 0.06
N PHE A 125 -5.86 -0.96 -0.01
CA PHE A 125 -6.28 0.06 -0.97
C PHE A 125 -5.05 0.58 -1.70
N HIS A 126 -5.18 0.85 -2.99
CA HIS A 126 -4.07 1.34 -3.82
C HIS A 126 -4.40 2.71 -4.41
N TYR A 127 -3.43 3.61 -4.38
CA TYR A 127 -3.49 4.93 -4.98
C TYR A 127 -2.77 4.92 -6.32
N ARG A 128 -3.50 5.29 -7.38
CA ARG A 128 -2.95 5.39 -8.74
C ARG A 128 -3.53 6.60 -9.44
N ARG A 129 -2.66 7.47 -9.96
CA ARG A 129 -3.03 8.62 -10.82
C ARG A 129 -4.15 9.48 -10.22
N GLY A 130 -4.03 9.85 -8.94
CA GLY A 130 -5.03 10.73 -8.31
C GLY A 130 -6.23 10.03 -7.68
N VAL A 131 -6.34 8.70 -7.81
CA VAL A 131 -7.54 7.96 -7.39
C VAL A 131 -7.15 6.80 -6.47
N TRP A 132 -7.92 6.65 -5.39
CA TRP A 132 -7.90 5.46 -4.54
C TRP A 132 -8.86 4.41 -5.06
N GLY A 133 -8.43 3.15 -5.00
CA GLY A 133 -9.26 2.00 -5.33
C GLY A 133 -8.90 0.78 -4.50
N THR A 134 -9.72 -0.25 -4.61
CA THR A 134 -9.48 -1.54 -3.97
C THR A 134 -9.91 -2.67 -4.90
N GLY A 135 -9.26 -3.82 -4.73
CA GLY A 135 -9.67 -5.07 -5.35
C GLY A 135 -10.32 -6.04 -4.36
N GLY A 136 -10.76 -5.58 -3.17
CA GLY A 136 -11.34 -6.46 -2.14
C GLY A 136 -10.34 -7.40 -1.46
N ARG A 137 -9.04 -7.10 -1.55
CA ARG A 137 -7.98 -7.96 -0.99
C ARG A 137 -7.80 -7.68 0.50
N ALA A 138 -8.01 -8.71 1.32
CA ALA A 138 -7.73 -8.71 2.76
C ALA A 138 -6.52 -9.59 3.10
N LEU A 139 -5.76 -9.21 4.12
CA LEU A 139 -4.78 -10.05 4.80
C LEU A 139 -5.36 -10.44 6.16
N PHE A 140 -5.63 -11.73 6.39
CA PHE A 140 -6.28 -12.20 7.62
C PHE A 140 -5.27 -12.51 8.73
N ASN A 141 -5.75 -12.46 9.97
CA ASN A 141 -5.04 -12.81 11.20
C ASN A 141 -3.79 -11.95 11.44
N MET A 142 -3.89 -10.65 11.19
CA MET A 142 -2.83 -9.67 11.49
C MET A 142 -3.38 -8.25 11.48
N ASN A 143 -2.68 -7.34 12.17
CA ASN A 143 -2.89 -5.90 12.11
C ASN A 143 -1.97 -5.22 11.06
N PRO A 144 -2.20 -3.93 10.72
CA PRO A 144 -1.40 -3.20 9.72
C PRO A 144 0.11 -3.17 10.00
N SER A 145 0.51 -2.99 11.26
CA SER A 145 1.92 -2.95 11.67
C SER A 145 2.59 -4.29 11.42
N GLU A 146 1.93 -5.38 11.77
CA GLU A 146 2.42 -6.74 11.50
C GLU A 146 2.45 -7.05 10.00
N ALA A 147 1.42 -6.67 9.25
CA ALA A 147 1.38 -6.84 7.80
C ALA A 147 2.58 -6.16 7.12
N LEU A 148 2.90 -4.92 7.51
CA LEU A 148 4.08 -4.22 6.97
C LEU A 148 5.40 -4.86 7.38
N ARG A 149 5.54 -5.36 8.61
CA ARG A 149 6.74 -6.12 9.01
C ARG A 149 6.92 -7.39 8.18
N ARG A 150 5.86 -8.20 8.05
CA ARG A 150 5.89 -9.45 7.27
C ARG A 150 6.15 -9.19 5.78
N LEU A 151 5.68 -8.05 5.26
CA LEU A 151 5.83 -7.65 3.86
C LEU A 151 6.92 -6.60 3.63
N ALA A 152 7.88 -6.45 4.54
CA ALA A 152 8.96 -5.46 4.44
C ALA A 152 9.84 -5.64 3.18
N GLY A 153 9.88 -6.84 2.60
CA GLY A 153 10.53 -7.10 1.32
C GLY A 153 9.79 -6.49 0.12
N GLN A 154 8.47 -6.30 0.21
CA GLN A 154 7.59 -5.82 -0.86
C GLN A 154 7.15 -4.37 -0.68
N PHE A 155 7.03 -3.92 0.57
CA PHE A 155 6.54 -2.59 0.91
C PHE A 155 7.56 -1.80 1.71
N GLU A 156 7.61 -0.50 1.44
CA GLU A 156 8.38 0.49 2.17
C GLU A 156 7.42 1.44 2.89
N PRO A 157 7.44 1.53 4.23
CA PRO A 157 6.59 2.44 4.98
C PRO A 157 6.76 3.89 4.53
N VAL A 158 5.64 4.61 4.43
CA VAL A 158 5.67 6.06 4.22
C VAL A 158 5.79 6.76 5.57
N GLY A 159 6.61 7.81 5.62
CA GLY A 159 6.95 8.52 6.85
C GLY A 159 5.74 8.94 7.68
N SER A 160 5.88 8.83 9.00
CA SER A 160 4.85 9.19 9.98
C SER A 160 4.53 10.69 9.99
N ASP A 161 5.42 11.53 9.47
CA ASP A 161 5.21 12.96 9.26
C ASP A 161 3.99 13.23 8.36
N LEU A 162 3.73 12.36 7.39
CA LEU A 162 2.57 12.46 6.49
C LEU A 162 1.26 12.02 7.13
N LEU A 163 1.32 11.31 8.27
CA LEU A 163 0.16 10.87 9.05
C LEU A 163 -0.33 11.95 10.02
N TYR A 164 0.48 12.95 10.35
CA TYR A 164 0.14 13.96 11.37
C TYR A 164 -0.18 15.34 10.80
N THR A 165 -0.25 15.51 9.48
CA THR A 165 -0.57 16.81 8.88
C THR A 165 -1.99 17.23 9.29
N PRO A 166 -2.17 18.33 10.04
CA PRO A 166 -3.49 18.84 10.37
C PRO A 166 -4.20 19.25 9.07
N VAL A 167 -5.52 19.08 9.06
CA VAL A 167 -6.41 19.44 7.95
C VAL A 167 -6.44 20.94 7.80
#